data_AF-A0A976PR70-F1
#
_entry.id   AF-A0A976PR70-F1
#
_cell.length_a   1.000
_cell.length_b   1.000
_cell.length_c   1.000
_cell.angle_alpha   90.00
_cell.angle_beta   90.00
_cell.angle_gamma   90.00
#
_symmetry.space_group_name_H-M   'P 1'
#
loop_
_entity.id
_entity.type
_entity.pdbx_description
1 polymer ?
#
loop_
_entity_poly.entity_id
_entity_poly.type
_entity_poly.pdbx_seq_one_letter_code
_entity_poly.pdbx_strand_id
1 'polypeptide(L)'
;MTASSPAARTPPLASRLPTVGTTIFTVMSALATETGAVNLGQGFPDFGCDPALIEAVHQAMQAGHNQYPPMPGIAPLREAMARKMHALYGLACDAGSEIT
;
A
#
# COMPACT_ATOMS: atom_id res chain seq x y z
N MET A 1 31.41 -48.17 1.30
CA MET A 1 30.64 -47.38 2.29
C MET A 1 30.01 -46.20 1.56
N THR A 2 28.76 -46.32 1.14
CA THR A 2 28.02 -45.26 0.45
C THR A 2 27.17 -44.53 1.48
N ALA A 3 27.56 -43.31 1.85
CA ALA A 3 26.78 -42.47 2.76
C ALA A 3 25.50 -42.01 2.04
N SER A 4 24.34 -42.32 2.62
CA SER A 4 23.02 -41.88 2.15
C SER A 4 22.83 -40.39 2.43
N SER A 5 22.47 -39.62 1.40
CA SER A 5 22.17 -38.20 1.50
C SER A 5 20.86 -37.97 2.26
N PRO A 6 20.76 -37.04 3.24
CA PRO A 6 19.54 -36.82 3.98
C PRO A 6 18.46 -36.23 3.08
N ALA A 7 17.29 -36.88 3.05
CA ALA A 7 16.13 -36.42 2.30
C ALA A 7 15.70 -35.01 2.74
N ALA A 8 15.47 -34.12 1.78
CA ALA A 8 15.01 -32.76 2.03
C ALA A 8 13.69 -32.77 2.81
N ARG A 9 13.68 -32.14 4.00
CA ARG A 9 12.58 -32.20 4.98
C ARG A 9 11.38 -31.30 4.65
N THR A 10 11.49 -30.44 3.65
CA THR A 10 10.43 -29.48 3.29
C THR A 10 9.85 -29.89 1.93
N PRO A 11 8.53 -30.12 1.83
CA PRO A 11 7.91 -30.41 0.54
C PRO A 11 8.10 -29.22 -0.41
N PRO A 12 8.25 -29.48 -1.73
CA PRO A 12 8.40 -28.42 -2.70
C PRO A 12 7.14 -27.53 -2.70
N LEU A 13 7.35 -26.22 -2.57
CA LEU A 13 6.27 -25.24 -2.63
C LEU A 13 5.82 -25.07 -4.10
N ALA A 14 4.62 -25.53 -4.41
CA ALA A 14 3.98 -25.25 -5.69
C ALA A 14 3.38 -23.83 -5.66
N SER A 15 4.00 -22.89 -6.36
CA SER A 15 3.49 -21.52 -6.44
C SER A 15 2.16 -21.48 -7.22
N ARG A 16 1.18 -20.72 -6.71
CA ARG A 16 -0.03 -20.34 -7.48
C ARG A 16 0.25 -19.30 -8.58
N LEU A 17 1.46 -18.73 -8.57
CA LEU A 17 1.93 -17.69 -9.49
C LEU A 17 3.36 -18.01 -9.95
N PRO A 18 3.59 -19.11 -10.69
CA PRO A 18 4.95 -19.59 -10.98
C PRO A 18 5.74 -18.68 -11.93
N THR A 19 5.09 -17.75 -12.64
CA THR A 19 5.69 -16.98 -13.74
C THR A 19 5.69 -15.46 -13.52
N VAL A 20 5.20 -14.96 -12.38
CA VAL A 20 4.95 -13.51 -12.21
C VAL A 20 6.23 -12.67 -12.07
N GLY A 21 7.36 -13.29 -11.69
CA GLY A 21 8.68 -12.67 -11.68
C GLY A 21 8.75 -11.30 -10.99
N THR A 22 9.69 -10.47 -11.42
CA THR A 22 9.84 -9.06 -11.00
C THR A 22 9.10 -8.14 -11.98
N THR A 23 8.50 -7.05 -11.50
CA THR A 23 7.83 -6.08 -12.37
C THR A 23 8.83 -5.16 -13.07
N ILE A 24 8.45 -4.64 -14.24
CA ILE A 24 9.28 -3.68 -15.00
C ILE A 24 9.60 -2.41 -14.20
N PHE A 25 8.70 -1.97 -13.31
CA PHE A 25 8.92 -0.80 -12.46
C PHE A 25 10.12 -0.96 -11.53
N THR A 26 10.31 -2.15 -10.95
CA THR A 26 11.47 -2.44 -10.10
C THR A 26 12.76 -2.43 -10.92
N VAL A 27 12.77 -3.07 -12.09
CA VAL A 27 13.96 -3.15 -12.95
C VAL A 27 14.38 -1.77 -13.45
N MET A 28 13.43 -0.97 -13.96
CA MET A 28 13.72 0.35 -14.51
C MET A 28 14.11 1.36 -13.42
N SER A 29 13.50 1.30 -12.24
CA SER A 29 13.87 2.19 -11.12
C SER A 29 15.29 1.91 -10.61
N ALA A 30 15.66 0.62 -10.52
CA ALA A 30 17.02 0.23 -10.14
C ALA A 30 18.03 0.70 -11.19
N LEU A 31 17.75 0.49 -12.47
CA LEU A 31 18.63 0.90 -13.57
C LEU A 31 18.79 2.44 -13.64
N ALA A 32 17.71 3.20 -13.44
CA ALA A 32 17.79 4.66 -13.39
C ALA A 32 18.70 5.14 -12.24
N THR A 33 18.61 4.49 -11.08
CA THR A 33 19.48 4.77 -9.93
C THR A 33 20.95 4.43 -10.22
N GLU A 34 21.20 3.25 -10.79
CA GLU A 34 22.56 2.78 -11.16
C GLU A 34 23.24 3.68 -12.18
N THR A 35 22.47 4.17 -13.16
CA THR A 35 22.99 4.98 -14.27
C THR A 35 22.95 6.49 -14.02
N GLY A 36 22.36 6.93 -12.89
CA GLY A 36 22.13 8.34 -12.60
C GLY A 36 21.13 9.00 -13.56
N ALA A 37 20.27 8.22 -14.21
CA ALA A 37 19.25 8.73 -15.11
C ALA A 37 18.07 9.34 -14.34
N VAL A 38 17.43 10.35 -14.94
CA VAL A 38 16.19 10.92 -14.41
C VAL A 38 15.05 9.91 -14.56
N ASN A 39 14.43 9.52 -13.44
CA ASN A 39 13.36 8.52 -13.45
C ASN A 39 11.98 9.16 -13.63
N LEU A 40 11.54 9.33 -14.88
CA LEU A 40 10.18 9.76 -15.21
C LEU A 40 9.16 8.60 -15.26
N GLY A 41 9.61 7.37 -14.99
CA GLY A 41 8.77 6.16 -14.99
C GLY A 41 8.24 5.77 -13.61
N GLN A 42 8.70 6.41 -12.54
CA GLN A 42 8.20 6.14 -11.18
C GLN A 42 6.78 6.68 -10.99
N GLY A 43 5.93 5.90 -10.31
CA GLY A 43 4.52 6.24 -10.08
C GLY A 43 4.24 7.02 -8.79
N PHE A 44 5.27 7.60 -8.15
CA PHE A 44 5.13 8.36 -6.90
C PHE A 44 5.84 9.72 -6.98
N PRO A 45 5.31 10.77 -6.32
CA PRO A 45 5.95 12.09 -6.26
C PRO A 45 7.33 12.05 -5.61
N ASP A 46 8.24 12.91 -6.07
CA ASP A 46 9.57 13.14 -5.47
C ASP A 46 9.60 14.34 -4.51
N PHE A 47 8.44 14.91 -4.19
CA PHE A 47 8.25 15.99 -3.23
C PHE A 47 7.41 15.54 -2.02
N GLY A 48 7.52 16.28 -0.91
CA GLY A 48 6.77 15.99 0.32
C GLY A 48 5.27 16.25 0.21
N CYS A 49 4.48 15.56 1.05
CA CYS A 49 3.05 15.85 1.18
C CYS A 49 2.78 17.19 1.91
N ASP A 50 1.51 17.60 1.94
CA ASP A 50 1.07 18.79 2.69
C ASP A 50 1.47 18.67 4.18
N PRO A 51 2.19 19.65 4.76
CA PRO A 51 2.58 19.63 6.18
C PRO A 51 1.41 19.42 7.15
N ALA A 52 0.21 19.89 6.81
CA ALA A 52 -0.97 19.68 7.65
C ALA A 52 -1.34 18.20 7.80
N LEU A 53 -1.08 17.38 6.78
CA LEU A 53 -1.30 15.94 6.84
C LEU A 53 -0.31 15.27 7.80
N ILE A 54 0.96 15.66 7.77
CA ILE A 54 1.99 15.14 8.67
C ILE A 54 1.63 15.47 10.12
N GLU A 55 1.21 16.70 10.38
CA GLU A 55 0.80 17.13 11.71
C GLU A 55 -0.44 16.37 12.21
N ALA A 56 -1.46 16.17 11.35
CA ALA A 56 -2.65 15.42 11.72
C ALA A 56 -2.33 13.96 12.08
N VAL A 57 -1.40 13.31 11.36
CA VAL A 57 -0.92 11.96 11.69
C VAL A 57 -0.19 11.97 13.03
N HIS A 58 0.70 12.94 13.25
CA HIS A 58 1.45 13.07 14.50
C HIS A 58 0.52 13.20 15.71
N GLN A 59 -0.47 14.08 15.64
CA GLN A 59 -1.46 14.29 16.69
C GLN A 59 -2.28 13.02 16.96
N ALA A 60 -2.73 12.33 15.92
CA ALA A 60 -3.47 11.08 16.08
C ALA A 60 -2.64 10.00 16.79
N MET A 61 -1.35 9.89 16.46
CA MET A 61 -0.43 8.95 17.12
C MET A 61 -0.22 9.30 18.59
N GLN A 62 -0.03 10.58 18.92
CA GLN A 62 0.11 11.06 20.31
C GLN A 62 -1.18 10.84 21.12
N ALA A 63 -2.35 11.00 20.49
CA ALA A 63 -3.65 10.75 21.10
C ALA A 63 -3.95 9.25 21.31
N GLY A 64 -3.04 8.34 20.94
CA GLY A 64 -3.19 6.91 21.15
C GLY A 64 -4.06 6.20 20.11
N HIS A 65 -4.36 6.83 18.97
CA HIS A 65 -5.08 6.21 17.85
C HIS A 65 -4.21 5.24 17.04
N ASN A 66 -3.58 4.29 17.75
CA ASN A 66 -2.60 3.34 17.22
C ASN A 66 -3.13 1.89 17.19
N GLN A 67 -4.39 1.69 17.57
CA GLN A 67 -5.06 0.39 17.55
C GLN A 67 -5.85 0.19 16.27
N TYR A 68 -6.26 -1.05 16.01
CA TYR A 68 -7.02 -1.39 14.82
C TYR A 68 -8.26 -0.49 14.67
N PRO A 69 -8.45 0.13 13.50
CA PRO A 69 -9.72 0.77 13.19
C PRO A 69 -10.82 -0.30 13.01
N PRO A 70 -12.10 0.11 12.98
CA PRO A 70 -13.17 -0.76 12.52
C PRO A 70 -12.85 -1.31 11.13
N MET A 71 -13.28 -2.54 10.84
CA MET A 71 -13.06 -3.22 9.55
C MET A 71 -13.40 -2.37 8.31
N PRO A 72 -14.55 -1.65 8.24
CA PRO A 72 -14.86 -0.78 7.10
C PRO A 72 -14.14 0.58 7.15
N GLY A 73 -13.25 0.81 8.11
CA GLY A 73 -12.64 2.12 8.37
C GLY A 73 -13.39 2.97 9.41
N ILE A 74 -12.70 4.00 9.93
CA ILE A 74 -13.24 4.89 10.96
C ILE A 74 -14.41 5.73 10.42
N ALA A 75 -15.44 5.93 11.25
CA ALA A 75 -16.63 6.68 10.84
C ALA A 75 -16.31 8.10 10.33
N PRO A 76 -15.44 8.91 10.98
CA PRO A 76 -15.13 10.25 10.49
C PRO A 76 -14.54 10.28 9.08
N LEU A 77 -13.73 9.27 8.72
CA LEU A 77 -13.14 9.15 7.38
C LEU A 77 -14.21 8.80 6.35
N ARG A 78 -15.06 7.82 6.64
CA ARG A 78 -16.13 7.41 5.73
C ARG A 78 -17.13 8.55 5.47
N GLU A 79 -17.51 9.27 6.51
CA GLU A 79 -18.38 10.45 6.39
C GLU A 79 -17.73 11.58 5.57
N ALA A 80 -16.42 11.82 5.76
CA ALA A 80 -15.67 12.79 4.96
C ALA A 80 -15.64 12.39 3.49
N MET A 81 -15.49 11.10 3.19
CA MET A 81 -15.53 10.57 1.82
C MET A 81 -16.92 10.74 1.19
N ALA A 82 -18.00 10.43 1.92
CA ALA A 82 -19.37 10.65 1.43
C ALA A 82 -19.61 12.13 1.07
N ARG A 83 -19.21 13.04 1.97
CA ARG A 83 -19.29 14.50 1.71
C ARG A 83 -18.48 14.91 0.49
N LYS A 84 -17.26 14.37 0.32
CA LYS A 84 -16.41 14.65 -0.84
C LYS A 84 -17.05 14.16 -2.15
N MET A 85 -17.62 12.94 -2.15
CA MET A 85 -18.30 12.39 -3.32
C MET A 85 -19.49 13.24 -3.73
N HIS A 86 -20.29 13.69 -2.76
CA HIS A 86 -21.40 14.59 -3.02
C HIS A 86 -20.91 15.96 -3.54
N ALA A 87 -19.90 16.55 -2.92
CA ALA A 87 -19.39 17.87 -3.31
C ALA A 87 -18.78 17.90 -4.71
N LEU A 88 -18.05 16.85 -5.10
CA LEU A 88 -17.37 16.80 -6.39
C LEU A 88 -18.26 16.26 -7.52
N TYR A 89 -19.16 15.33 -7.22
CA TYR A 89 -19.87 14.55 -8.22
C TYR A 89 -21.40 14.56 -8.05
N GLY A 90 -21.93 15.21 -7.02
CA GLY A 90 -23.37 15.17 -6.69
C GLY A 90 -23.86 13.81 -6.19
N LEU A 91 -22.98 12.82 -6.05
CA LEU A 91 -23.34 11.47 -5.65
C LEU A 91 -23.58 11.41 -4.13
N ALA A 92 -24.81 11.08 -3.74
CA ALA A 92 -25.14 10.83 -2.34
C ALA A 92 -24.80 9.38 -1.98
N CYS A 93 -23.68 9.18 -1.28
CA CYS A 93 -23.28 7.87 -0.72
C CYS A 93 -23.65 7.78 0.76
N ASP A 94 -24.23 6.66 1.18
CA ASP A 94 -24.35 6.27 2.57
C ASP A 94 -22.99 5.82 3.12
N ALA A 95 -22.47 6.56 4.10
CA ALA A 95 -21.16 6.26 4.67
C ALA A 95 -21.09 4.92 5.42
N GLY A 96 -22.23 4.35 5.83
CA GLY A 96 -22.29 3.09 6.58
C GLY A 96 -22.27 1.83 5.72
N SER A 97 -22.78 1.92 4.49
CA SER A 97 -23.01 0.77 3.62
C SER A 97 -22.33 0.85 2.26
N GLU A 98 -21.95 2.05 1.80
CA GLU A 98 -21.41 2.28 0.46
C GLU A 98 -19.94 2.74 0.45
N ILE A 99 -19.33 2.91 1.64
CA ILE A 99 -17.93 3.30 1.81
C ILE A 99 -17.22 2.31 2.75
N THR A 100 -16.20 1.62 2.24
CA THR A 100 -15.41 0.58 2.93
C THR A 100 -13.92 0.82 2.82
#